data_AF-A0A6I8TYM7-F1
#
_entry.id   AF-A0A6I8TYM7-F1
#
_cell.length_a   1.000
_cell.length_b   1.000
_cell.length_c   1.000
_cell.angle_alpha   90.00
_cell.angle_beta   90.00
_cell.angle_gamma   90.00
#
_symmetry.space_group_name_H-M   'P 1'
#
loop_
_entity.id
_entity.type
_entity.pdbx_description
1 polymer ?
#
loop_
_entity_poly.entity_id
_entity_poly.type
_entity_poly.pdbx_seq_one_letter_code
_entity_poly.pdbx_strand_id
1 'polypeptide(L)'
;MVRVTAYVHHPVYNYSHKYRNLDMMTKDVKKFLQDYDQIILHKDPYRGVFHSYLREIRTKVKQLLLKFDAAPYDDGSAKTDKELFCCGLAFHDAGELRRHYKAVHNEPFIRYTNAIELKSALAKLDHMRHRLNEYINFGEEYTLSLLINLKRMLKKISNSLKF
;
A
#
# COMPACT_ATOMS: atom_id res chain seq x y z
N MET A 1 8.62 -39.95 -2.85
CA MET A 1 8.77 -38.51 -2.56
C MET A 1 8.14 -37.74 -3.73
N VAL A 2 6.90 -37.26 -3.58
CA VAL A 2 6.17 -36.59 -4.67
C VAL A 2 6.67 -35.17 -4.81
N ARG A 3 7.31 -34.84 -5.95
CA ARG A 3 7.70 -33.46 -6.28
C ARG A 3 6.44 -32.71 -6.71
N VAL A 4 5.92 -31.86 -5.83
CA VAL A 4 4.89 -30.88 -6.20
C VAL A 4 5.60 -29.70 -6.84
N THR A 5 5.56 -29.61 -8.16
CA THR A 5 5.92 -28.39 -8.89
C THR A 5 4.81 -27.36 -8.65
N ALA A 6 5.05 -26.42 -7.74
CA ALA A 6 4.20 -25.25 -7.60
C ALA A 6 4.39 -24.37 -8.84
N TYR A 7 3.41 -24.38 -9.75
CA TYR A 7 3.36 -23.44 -10.85
C TYR A 7 3.04 -22.06 -10.28
N VAL A 8 4.08 -21.26 -10.03
CA VAL A 8 3.92 -19.83 -9.72
C VAL A 8 3.51 -19.17 -11.02
N HIS A 9 2.20 -18.93 -11.17
CA HIS A 9 1.66 -18.20 -12.30
C HIS A 9 2.15 -16.76 -12.20
N HIS A 10 3.24 -16.44 -12.88
CA HIS A 10 3.66 -15.06 -13.08
C HIS A 10 2.73 -14.51 -14.16
N PRO A 11 1.84 -13.56 -13.84
CA PRO A 11 0.98 -12.98 -14.87
C PRO A 11 1.87 -12.26 -15.90
N VAL A 12 2.04 -12.87 -17.07
CA VAL A 12 2.72 -12.25 -18.20
C VAL A 12 1.73 -11.29 -18.84
N TYR A 13 1.90 -10.00 -18.59
CA TYR A 13 1.04 -8.95 -19.12
C TYR A 13 1.45 -8.63 -20.56
N ASN A 14 0.50 -8.73 -21.49
CA ASN A 14 0.75 -8.41 -22.89
C ASN A 14 0.66 -6.89 -23.12
N TYR A 15 1.82 -6.23 -23.18
CA TYR A 15 1.95 -4.79 -23.37
C TYR A 15 1.62 -4.29 -24.78
N SER A 16 1.34 -5.18 -25.74
CA SER A 16 0.87 -4.78 -27.08
C SER A 16 -0.52 -4.13 -27.07
N HIS A 17 -1.30 -4.32 -25.99
CA HIS A 17 -2.68 -3.84 -25.88
C HIS A 17 -2.82 -2.79 -24.77
N LYS A 18 -2.27 -1.59 -25.01
CA LYS A 18 -2.16 -0.49 -24.03
C LYS A 18 -3.43 -0.21 -23.21
N TYR A 19 -4.62 -0.22 -23.80
CA TYR A 19 -5.90 0.00 -23.10
C TYR A 19 -6.29 -1.13 -22.14
N ARG A 20 -5.87 -2.37 -22.43
CA ARG A 20 -6.08 -3.50 -21.51
C ARG A 20 -5.20 -3.34 -20.28
N ASN A 21 -3.95 -2.91 -20.46
CA ASN A 21 -3.05 -2.69 -19.33
C ASN A 21 -3.51 -1.51 -18.47
N LEU A 22 -4.05 -0.45 -19.09
CA LEU A 22 -4.68 0.66 -18.38
C LEU A 22 -5.88 0.21 -17.54
N ASP A 23 -6.78 -0.59 -18.12
CA ASP A 23 -7.95 -1.12 -17.40
C ASP A 23 -7.51 -2.02 -16.21
N MET A 24 -6.54 -2.89 -16.44
CA MET A 24 -5.99 -3.76 -15.39
C MET A 24 -5.34 -2.93 -14.28
N MET A 25 -4.46 -1.98 -14.60
CA MET A 25 -3.81 -1.13 -13.61
C MET A 25 -4.84 -0.29 -12.82
N THR A 26 -5.87 0.22 -13.49
CA THR A 26 -6.96 0.95 -12.84
C THR A 26 -7.72 0.06 -11.85
N LYS A 27 -8.00 -1.20 -12.23
CA LYS A 27 -8.63 -2.20 -11.36
C LYS A 27 -7.74 -2.57 -10.17
N ASP A 28 -6.45 -2.78 -10.40
CA ASP A 28 -5.49 -3.17 -9.37
C ASP A 28 -5.35 -2.07 -8.31
N VAL A 29 -5.18 -0.80 -8.72
CA VAL A 29 -5.09 0.33 -7.78
C VAL A 29 -6.41 0.50 -7.00
N LYS A 30 -7.56 0.35 -7.66
CA LYS A 30 -8.86 0.43 -6.99
C LYS A 30 -9.03 -0.68 -5.96
N LYS A 31 -8.67 -1.91 -6.30
CA LYS A 31 -8.74 -3.06 -5.39
C LYS A 31 -7.78 -2.91 -4.21
N PHE A 32 -6.56 -2.45 -4.47
CA PHE A 32 -5.58 -2.18 -3.43
C PHE A 32 -6.08 -1.14 -2.43
N LEU A 33 -6.70 -0.05 -2.90
CA LEU A 33 -7.29 0.97 -2.04
C LEU A 33 -8.44 0.46 -1.17
N GLN A 34 -9.27 -0.45 -1.71
CA GLN A 34 -10.37 -1.09 -0.98
C GLN A 34 -9.84 -2.01 0.12
N ASP A 35 -8.78 -2.77 -0.17
CA ASP A 35 -8.19 -3.73 0.76
C ASP A 35 -7.20 -3.09 1.72
N TYR A 36 -6.81 -1.84 1.48
CA TYR A 36 -5.70 -1.18 2.18
C TYR A 36 -5.88 -1.15 3.70
N ASP A 37 -7.09 -0.83 4.16
CA ASP A 37 -7.32 -0.69 5.61
C ASP A 37 -7.17 -2.05 6.30
N GLN A 38 -7.62 -3.14 5.67
CA GLN A 38 -7.38 -4.51 6.14
C GLN A 38 -5.89 -4.89 6.09
N ILE A 39 -5.19 -4.52 5.01
CA ILE A 39 -3.74 -4.77 4.87
C ILE A 39 -2.98 -4.14 6.05
N ILE A 40 -3.28 -2.88 6.39
CA ILE A 40 -2.59 -2.13 7.45
C ILE A 40 -2.82 -2.70 8.86
N LEU A 41 -3.92 -3.42 9.11
CA LEU A 41 -4.14 -4.09 10.40
C LEU A 41 -3.03 -5.08 10.74
N HIS A 42 -2.33 -5.63 9.74
CA HIS A 42 -1.27 -6.61 9.92
C HIS A 42 0.15 -5.99 9.93
N LYS A 43 0.28 -4.67 10.08
CA LYS A 43 1.59 -3.98 10.01
C LYS A 43 2.53 -4.31 11.17
N ASP A 44 1.99 -4.53 12.38
CA ASP A 44 2.81 -4.61 13.60
C ASP A 44 3.59 -5.92 13.75
N PRO A 45 3.04 -7.11 13.42
CA PRO A 45 3.76 -8.38 13.54
C PRO A 45 5.05 -8.46 12.69
N TYR A 46 5.13 -7.72 11.57
CA TYR A 46 6.29 -7.70 10.66
C TYR A 46 6.68 -6.28 10.25
N ARG A 47 6.68 -5.35 11.22
CA ARG A 47 6.84 -3.91 10.99
C ARG A 47 7.97 -3.54 10.03
N GLY A 48 9.16 -4.12 10.19
CA GLY A 48 10.32 -3.80 9.34
C GLY A 48 10.07 -4.11 7.86
N VAL A 49 9.61 -5.33 7.57
CA VAL A 49 9.30 -5.77 6.20
C VAL A 49 8.15 -4.95 5.64
N PHE A 50 7.08 -4.80 6.40
CA PHE A 50 5.87 -4.11 5.99
C PHE A 50 6.12 -2.62 5.66
N HIS A 51 6.88 -1.92 6.50
CA HIS A 51 7.28 -0.54 6.23
C HIS A 51 8.19 -0.43 5.01
N SER A 52 9.06 -1.41 4.75
CA SER A 52 9.89 -1.44 3.54
C SER A 52 9.02 -1.47 2.28
N TYR A 53 8.06 -2.41 2.22
CA TYR A 53 7.11 -2.50 1.10
C TYR A 53 6.30 -1.21 0.93
N LEU A 54 5.76 -0.64 2.00
CA LEU A 54 5.02 0.62 1.93
C LEU A 54 5.88 1.78 1.42
N ARG A 55 7.13 1.90 1.87
CA ARG A 55 8.08 2.92 1.37
C ARG A 55 8.35 2.75 -0.11
N GLU A 56 8.56 1.51 -0.55
CA GLU A 56 8.82 1.21 -1.95
C GLU A 56 7.61 1.52 -2.83
N ILE A 57 6.41 1.09 -2.44
CA ILE A 57 5.15 1.41 -3.13
C ILE A 57 4.97 2.93 -3.18
N ARG A 58 5.20 3.65 -2.08
CA ARG A 58 5.13 5.13 -2.05
C ARG A 58 6.06 5.75 -3.09
N THR A 59 7.31 5.31 -3.15
CA THR A 59 8.30 5.82 -4.10
C THR A 59 7.86 5.55 -5.54
N LYS A 60 7.39 4.34 -5.84
CA LYS A 60 6.89 3.97 -7.17
C LYS A 60 5.65 4.78 -7.58
N VAL A 61 4.73 5.05 -6.64
CA VAL A 61 3.58 5.93 -6.91
C VAL A 61 4.03 7.35 -7.24
N LYS A 62 5.02 7.90 -6.51
CA LYS A 62 5.59 9.22 -6.84
C LYS A 62 6.23 9.23 -8.23
N GLN A 63 7.04 8.22 -8.56
CA GLN A 63 7.64 8.07 -9.89
C GLN A 63 6.58 8.02 -10.99
N LEU A 64 5.51 7.25 -10.77
CA LEU A 64 4.46 7.10 -11.76
C LEU A 64 3.61 8.37 -11.94
N LEU A 65 3.32 9.08 -10.85
CA LEU A 65 2.63 10.38 -10.91
C LEU A 65 3.48 11.43 -11.63
N LEU A 66 4.79 11.46 -11.39
CA LEU A 66 5.73 12.32 -12.12
C LEU A 66 5.78 11.97 -13.60
N LYS A 67 5.80 10.68 -13.97
CA LYS A 67 5.79 10.22 -15.37
C LYS A 67 4.59 10.76 -16.15
N PHE A 68 3.44 10.96 -15.49
CA PHE A 68 2.21 11.47 -16.13
C PHE A 68 2.01 12.98 -15.98
N ASP A 69 3.07 13.73 -15.64
CA ASP A 69 3.02 15.17 -15.33
C ASP A 69 1.95 15.53 -14.28
N ALA A 70 1.50 14.54 -13.50
CA ALA A 70 0.47 14.66 -12.49
C ALA A 70 1.15 14.92 -11.15
N ALA A 71 1.82 16.06 -11.05
CA ALA A 71 2.68 16.45 -9.93
C ALA A 71 2.14 15.94 -8.58
N PRO A 72 2.94 15.19 -7.81
CA PRO A 72 2.51 14.74 -6.49
C PRO A 72 2.24 15.99 -5.65
N TYR A 73 1.01 16.14 -5.15
CA TYR A 73 0.70 17.15 -4.15
C TYR A 73 1.62 16.91 -2.94
N ASP A 74 2.11 17.97 -2.30
CA ASP A 74 2.87 17.86 -1.04
C ASP A 74 2.11 16.90 -0.11
N ASP A 75 2.69 15.71 0.10
CA ASP A 75 2.08 14.63 0.87
C ASP A 75 2.13 14.92 2.39
N GLY A 76 2.53 16.15 2.74
CA GLY A 76 2.75 16.61 4.09
C GLY A 76 3.78 15.75 4.80
N SER A 77 4.68 15.09 4.07
CA SER A 77 5.84 14.40 4.66
C SER A 77 6.86 15.40 5.22
N ALA A 78 6.78 16.67 4.81
CA ALA A 78 7.56 17.79 5.34
C ALA A 78 6.86 18.54 6.50
N LYS A 79 5.62 18.21 6.86
CA LYS A 79 4.92 18.86 7.98
C LYS A 79 5.29 18.17 9.30
N THR A 80 6.05 18.88 10.12
CA THR A 80 6.50 18.48 11.46
C THR A 80 5.39 18.45 12.49
N ASP A 81 4.33 19.26 12.31
CA ASP A 81 3.22 19.34 13.26
C ASP A 81 1.98 18.68 12.69
N LYS A 82 1.62 17.52 13.27
CA LYS A 82 0.27 16.95 13.11
C LYS A 82 -0.23 16.47 14.45
N GLU A 83 -1.42 16.94 14.80
CA GLU A 83 -2.21 16.45 15.92
C GLU A 83 -2.41 14.94 15.78
N LEU A 84 -1.98 14.19 16.79
CA LEU A 84 -2.08 12.74 16.82
C LEU A 84 -3.44 12.41 17.44
N PHE A 85 -4.29 11.61 16.78
CA PHE A 85 -5.64 11.35 17.26
C PHE A 85 -6.07 9.90 17.04
N CYS A 86 -6.79 9.31 18.00
CA CYS A 86 -7.36 7.97 17.93
C CYS A 86 -8.53 7.84 18.91
N CYS A 87 -9.62 7.14 18.52
CA CYS A 87 -10.78 6.89 19.38
C CYS A 87 -11.44 8.12 20.02
N GLY A 88 -11.38 9.29 19.38
CA GLY A 88 -11.91 10.52 19.98
C GLY A 88 -10.90 11.26 20.88
N LEU A 89 -9.68 10.72 21.05
CA LEU A 89 -8.64 11.24 21.92
C LEU A 89 -7.51 11.87 21.09
N ALA A 90 -7.07 13.06 21.49
CA ALA A 90 -5.84 13.67 21.01
C ALA A 90 -4.65 13.19 21.86
N PHE A 91 -3.50 13.02 21.22
CA PHE A 91 -2.25 12.55 21.80
C PHE A 91 -1.17 13.59 21.54
N HIS A 92 -0.31 13.83 22.54
CA HIS A 92 0.73 14.83 22.44
C HIS A 92 2.00 14.30 21.78
N ASP A 93 2.25 12.99 21.89
CA ASP A 93 3.38 12.34 21.25
C ASP A 93 3.03 10.97 20.64
N ALA A 94 3.85 10.55 19.67
CA ALA A 94 3.62 9.32 18.94
C ALA A 94 3.76 8.06 19.81
N GLY A 95 4.47 8.15 20.93
CA GLY A 95 4.59 7.08 21.93
C GLY A 95 3.29 6.84 22.70
N GLU A 96 2.59 7.89 23.11
CA GLU A 96 1.27 7.81 23.73
C GLU A 96 0.24 7.18 22.80
N LEU A 97 0.17 7.68 21.56
CA LEU A 97 -0.71 7.09 20.55
C LEU A 97 -0.39 5.62 20.31
N ARG A 98 0.90 5.25 20.26
CA ARG A 98 1.32 3.83 20.11
C ARG A 98 0.89 2.96 21.29
N ARG A 99 0.99 3.47 22.52
CA ARG A 99 0.53 2.74 23.72
C ARG A 99 -0.97 2.53 23.70
N HIS A 100 -1.74 3.58 23.39
CA HIS A 100 -3.19 3.50 23.23
C HIS A 100 -3.56 2.49 22.14
N TYR A 101 -2.94 2.60 20.95
CA TYR A 101 -3.21 1.69 19.85
C TYR A 101 -2.88 0.24 20.24
N LYS A 102 -1.77 0.00 20.95
CA LYS A 102 -1.40 -1.34 21.38
C LYS A 102 -2.40 -1.94 22.37
N ALA A 103 -2.84 -1.17 23.36
CA ALA A 103 -3.79 -1.64 24.37
C ALA A 103 -5.23 -1.78 23.83
N VAL A 104 -5.68 -0.82 23.03
CA VAL A 104 -7.08 -0.72 22.60
C VAL A 104 -7.33 -1.45 21.28
N HIS A 105 -6.34 -1.51 20.39
CA HIS A 105 -6.47 -2.13 19.06
C HIS A 105 -5.66 -3.43 18.89
N ASN A 106 -4.50 -3.59 19.53
CA ASN A 106 -3.70 -4.82 19.38
C ASN A 106 -3.94 -5.87 20.47
N GLU A 107 -4.28 -5.49 21.71
CA GLU A 107 -4.42 -6.43 22.83
C GLU A 107 -5.51 -7.51 22.63
N PRO A 108 -6.59 -7.28 21.85
CA PRO A 108 -7.53 -8.35 21.47
C PRO A 108 -7.05 -9.28 20.33
N PHE A 109 -5.99 -8.93 19.58
CA PHE A 109 -5.60 -9.63 18.34
C PHE A 109 -4.36 -10.53 18.45
N ILE A 110 -3.58 -10.43 19.53
CA ILE A 110 -2.44 -11.32 19.82
C ILE A 110 -2.92 -12.63 20.46
N ARG A 111 -3.94 -13.26 19.86
CA ARG A 111 -4.16 -14.70 20.10
C ARG A 111 -4.38 -15.52 18.84
N TYR A 112 -4.94 -14.97 17.75
CA TYR A 112 -5.09 -15.72 16.49
C TYR A 112 -5.21 -14.80 15.26
N THR A 113 -4.24 -13.92 14.98
CA THR A 113 -4.11 -13.38 13.62
C THR A 113 -3.66 -14.54 12.72
N ASN A 114 -4.58 -15.03 11.89
CA ASN A 114 -4.33 -16.19 11.02
C ASN A 114 -3.10 -15.88 10.16
N ALA A 115 -2.03 -16.69 10.23
CA ALA A 115 -0.83 -16.49 9.41
C ALA A 115 -1.14 -16.33 7.90
N ILE A 116 -2.31 -16.85 7.49
CA ILE A 116 -2.92 -16.70 6.17
C ILE A 116 -3.25 -15.22 5.84
N GLU A 117 -3.86 -14.47 6.76
CA GLU A 117 -4.25 -13.07 6.54
C GLU A 117 -3.03 -12.17 6.40
N LEU A 118 -2.01 -12.41 7.21
CA LEU A 118 -0.74 -11.73 7.10
C LEU A 118 -0.02 -12.05 5.77
N LYS A 119 0.06 -13.34 5.40
CA LYS A 119 0.64 -13.75 4.10
C LYS A 119 -0.12 -13.12 2.94
N SER A 120 -1.45 -13.06 3.05
CA SER A 120 -2.31 -12.39 2.08
C SER A 120 -2.01 -10.89 1.99
N ALA A 121 -1.86 -10.20 3.12
CA ALA A 121 -1.51 -8.77 3.16
C ALA A 121 -0.15 -8.51 2.48
N LEU A 122 0.87 -9.32 2.78
CA LEU A 122 2.18 -9.24 2.13
C LEU A 122 2.10 -9.51 0.63
N ALA A 123 1.33 -10.52 0.21
CA ALA A 123 1.13 -10.82 -1.20
C ALA A 123 0.45 -9.66 -1.96
N LYS A 124 -0.52 -8.98 -1.34
CA LYS A 124 -1.18 -7.81 -1.92
C LYS A 124 -0.23 -6.61 -2.06
N LEU A 125 0.65 -6.40 -1.08
CA LEU A 125 1.71 -5.36 -1.15
C LEU A 125 2.71 -5.68 -2.27
N ASP A 126 3.18 -6.92 -2.33
CA ASP A 126 4.15 -7.35 -3.34
C ASP A 126 3.55 -7.29 -4.75
N HIS A 127 2.30 -7.73 -4.90
CA HIS A 127 1.56 -7.59 -6.15
C HIS A 127 1.49 -6.13 -6.59
N MET A 128 1.02 -5.21 -5.74
CA MET A 128 0.91 -3.79 -6.10
C MET A 128 2.27 -3.16 -6.42
N ARG A 129 3.32 -3.54 -5.68
CA ARG A 129 4.69 -3.14 -5.95
C ARG A 129 5.12 -3.54 -7.37
N HIS A 130 4.91 -4.81 -7.72
CA HIS A 130 5.27 -5.32 -9.04
C HIS A 130 4.45 -4.60 -10.13
N ARG A 131 3.13 -4.46 -9.95
CA ARG A 131 2.26 -3.75 -10.90
C ARG A 131 2.69 -2.31 -11.15
N LEU A 132 3.08 -1.57 -10.11
CA LEU A 132 3.62 -0.23 -10.26
C LEU A 132 4.93 -0.23 -11.04
N ASN A 133 5.84 -1.16 -10.73
CA ASN A 133 7.13 -1.26 -11.42
C ASN A 133 6.95 -1.48 -12.92
N GLU A 134 6.09 -2.44 -13.28
CA GLU A 134 5.80 -2.74 -14.68
C GLU A 134 5.12 -1.56 -15.39
N TYR A 135 4.19 -0.87 -14.74
CA TYR A 135 3.52 0.30 -15.33
C TYR A 135 4.45 1.52 -15.46
N ILE A 136 5.43 1.67 -14.55
CA ILE A 136 6.48 2.69 -14.69
C ILE A 136 7.32 2.40 -15.93
N ASN A 137 7.71 1.14 -16.17
CA ASN A 137 8.58 0.78 -17.28
C ASN A 137 7.84 0.80 -18.63
N PHE A 138 6.59 0.32 -18.69
CA PHE A 138 5.91 0.03 -19.96
C PHE A 138 4.56 0.74 -20.14
N GLY A 139 3.99 1.32 -19.08
CA GLY A 139 2.68 1.97 -19.14
C GLY A 139 2.77 3.42 -19.62
N GLU A 140 2.09 3.75 -20.71
CA GLU A 140 2.05 5.12 -21.27
C GLU A 140 0.70 5.79 -21.04
N GLU A 141 -0.39 5.02 -21.09
CA GLU A 141 -1.75 5.53 -21.01
C GLU A 141 -2.19 5.73 -19.56
N TYR A 142 -3.01 6.75 -19.31
CA TYR A 142 -3.61 6.99 -18.00
C TYR A 142 -5.01 7.59 -18.14
N THR A 143 -5.81 7.46 -17.08
CA THR A 143 -7.09 8.17 -16.94
C THR A 143 -7.05 9.08 -15.72
N LEU A 144 -7.93 10.07 -15.69
CA LEU A 144 -8.13 10.90 -14.49
C LEU A 144 -8.48 10.06 -13.25
N SER A 145 -9.27 8.99 -13.43
CA SER A 145 -9.61 8.06 -12.34
C SER A 145 -8.37 7.38 -11.77
N LEU A 146 -7.47 6.90 -12.64
CA LEU A 146 -6.21 6.31 -12.22
C LEU A 146 -5.35 7.32 -11.45
N LEU A 147 -5.21 8.56 -11.95
CA LEU A 147 -4.44 9.61 -11.28
C LEU A 147 -5.00 9.95 -9.89
N ILE A 148 -6.32 10.10 -9.76
CA ILE A 148 -6.99 10.37 -8.48
C ILE A 148 -6.73 9.24 -7.49
N ASN A 149 -6.84 7.99 -7.95
CA ASN A 149 -6.61 6.82 -7.11
C ASN A 149 -5.13 6.68 -6.71
N LEU A 150 -4.18 6.96 -7.60
CA LEU A 150 -2.76 7.00 -7.27
C LEU A 150 -2.44 8.08 -6.22
N LYS A 151 -3.01 9.29 -6.35
CA LYS A 151 -2.89 10.35 -5.33
C LYS A 151 -3.50 9.94 -3.99
N ARG A 152 -4.65 9.26 -4.00
CA ARG A 152 -5.28 8.71 -2.78
C ARG A 152 -4.40 7.65 -2.12
N MET A 153 -3.81 6.77 -2.93
CA MET A 153 -2.89 5.73 -2.46
C MET A 153 -1.64 6.33 -1.83
N LEU A 154 -1.06 7.36 -2.47
CA LEU A 154 0.06 8.12 -1.92
C LEU A 154 -0.26 8.70 -0.54
N LYS A 155 -1.42 9.35 -0.40
CA LYS A 155 -1.86 9.94 0.88
C LYS A 155 -2.05 8.87 1.97
N LYS A 156 -2.74 7.77 1.66
CA LYS A 156 -2.97 6.66 2.60
C LYS A 156 -1.65 6.05 3.09
N ILE A 157 -0.73 5.75 2.17
CA ILE A 157 0.58 5.17 2.49
C ILE A 157 1.43 6.13 3.31
N SER A 158 1.50 7.41 2.91
CA SER A 158 2.25 8.42 3.66
C SER A 158 1.70 8.60 5.07
N ASN A 159 0.40 8.46 5.29
CA ASN A 159 -0.19 8.48 6.63
C ASN A 159 0.18 7.22 7.43
N SER A 160 0.11 6.03 6.83
CA SER A 160 0.47 4.78 7.53
C SER A 160 1.95 4.71 7.92
N LEU A 161 2.84 5.32 7.14
CA LEU A 161 4.29 5.35 7.41
C LEU A 161 4.70 6.34 8.53
N LYS A 162 3.80 7.23 8.97
CA LYS A 162 4.06 8.21 10.03
C LYS A 162 3.95 7.64 11.44
N PHE A 163 3.39 6.45 11.59
CA PHE A 163 3.17 5.75 12.86
C PHE A 163 4.01 4.48 12.93
#